data_AF-A0A520HZK9-F1
#
_entry.id   AF-A0A520HZK9-F1
#
_cell.length_a   1.000
_cell.length_b   1.000
_cell.length_c   1.000
_cell.angle_alpha   90.00
_cell.angle_beta   90.00
_cell.angle_gamma   90.00
#
_symmetry.space_group_name_H-M   'P 1'
#
loop_
_entity.id
_entity.type
_entity.pdbx_description
1 polymer ?
#
loop_
_entity_poly.entity_id
_entity_poly.type
_entity_poly.pdbx_seq_one_letter_code
_entity_poly.pdbx_strand_id
1 'polypeptide(L)' 'MSDPDRIVAIGLLTQRDVFALGHDLSRVYPIDEVPCFGALLRAIDDADRAFHRAHDARQSLANPQITVATSAQ' A
#
# COMPACT_ATOMS: atom_id res chain seq x y z
N MET A 1 -12.76 -6.32 24.51
CA MET A 1 -13.74 -6.88 23.55
C MET A 1 -13.65 -6.03 22.31
N SER A 2 -13.25 -6.61 21.18
CA SER A 2 -13.15 -5.88 19.91
C SER A 2 -14.54 -5.63 19.37
N ASP A 3 -14.83 -4.39 18.97
CA ASP A 3 -16.09 -3.99 18.37
C ASP A 3 -16.23 -4.70 17.01
N PRO A 4 -17.20 -5.62 16.81
CA PRO A 4 -17.28 -6.46 15.60
C PRO A 4 -17.48 -5.63 14.32
N ASP A 5 -17.96 -4.40 14.45
CA ASP A 5 -18.24 -3.49 13.34
C ASP A 5 -17.13 -2.45 13.12
N ARG A 6 -15.98 -2.56 13.80
CA ARG A 6 -14.86 -1.64 13.60
C ARG A 6 -14.26 -1.80 12.20
N ILE A 7 -14.34 -0.74 11.40
CA ILE A 7 -13.62 -0.63 10.14
C ILE A 7 -12.12 -0.51 10.44
N VAL A 8 -11.33 -1.46 9.94
CA VAL A 8 -9.87 -1.49 10.10
C VAL A 8 -9.11 -1.20 8.80
N ALA A 9 -9.78 -1.30 7.66
CA ALA A 9 -9.19 -1.12 6.34
C ALA A 9 -10.23 -0.62 5.32
N ILE A 10 -9.76 0.01 4.26
CA ILE A 10 -10.54 0.41 3.09
C ILE A 10 -9.85 -0.18 1.86
N GLY A 11 -10.62 -0.86 1.00
CA GLY A 11 -10.16 -1.39 -0.28
C GLY A 11 -10.68 -0.54 -1.43
N LEU A 12 -9.80 -0.22 -2.38
CA LEU A 12 -10.16 0.43 -3.64
C LEU A 12 -10.41 -0.64 -4.68
N LEU A 13 -11.64 -0.75 -5.14
CA LEU A 13 -12.08 -1.84 -6.00
C LEU A 13 -12.67 -1.27 -7.28
N THR A 14 -12.33 -1.87 -8.41
CA THR A 14 -13.02 -1.60 -9.67
C THR A 14 -14.36 -2.34 -9.70
N GLN A 15 -15.25 -1.95 -10.64
CA GLN A 15 -16.49 -2.69 -10.89
C GLN A 15 -16.25 -4.19 -11.13
N ARG A 16 -15.14 -4.54 -11.81
CA ARG A 16 -14.76 -5.93 -12.08
C ARG A 16 -14.36 -6.65 -10.79
N ASP A 17 -13.63 -6.00 -9.90
CA ASP A 17 -13.19 -6.58 -8.63
C ASP A 17 -14.38 -6.81 -7.71
N VAL A 18 -15.33 -5.88 -7.66
CA VAL A 18 -16.60 -6.04 -6.91
C VAL A 18 -17.38 -7.24 -7.43
N PHE A 19 -17.48 -7.41 -8.76
CA PHE A 19 -18.16 -8.57 -9.34
C PHE A 19 -17.44 -9.89 -9.03
N ALA A 20 -16.10 -9.88 -9.05
CA ALA A 20 -15.31 -11.07 -8.74
C ALA A 20 -15.38 -11.47 -7.27
N LEU A 21 -15.42 -10.50 -6.35
CA LEU A 21 -15.56 -10.71 -4.91
C LEU A 21 -17.00 -11.05 -4.50
N GLY A 22 -17.98 -10.61 -5.28
CA GLY A 22 -19.38 -11.00 -5.12
C GLY A 22 -19.92 -10.76 -3.70
N HIS A 23 -20.47 -11.82 -3.11
CA HIS A 23 -21.22 -11.76 -1.85
C HIS A 23 -20.32 -11.69 -0.61
N ASP A 24 -19.01 -11.84 -0.78
CA ASP A 24 -18.04 -11.81 0.33
C ASP A 24 -17.85 -10.38 0.89
N LEU A 25 -18.30 -9.36 0.15
CA LEU A 25 -18.30 -7.98 0.60
C LEU A 25 -19.58 -7.70 1.39
N SER A 26 -19.45 -7.56 2.72
CA SER A 26 -20.59 -7.23 3.58
C SER A 26 -21.23 -5.87 3.25
N ARG A 27 -20.43 -4.92 2.74
CA ARG A 27 -20.87 -3.56 2.35
C ARG A 27 -20.00 -3.02 1.23
N VAL A 28 -20.62 -2.38 0.24
CA VAL A 28 -19.93 -1.68 -0.87
C VAL A 28 -20.52 -0.29 -1.00
N TYR A 29 -19.66 0.73 -1.04
CA TYR A 29 -20.06 2.13 -1.20
C TYR A 29 -19.40 2.67 -2.47
N PRO A 30 -20.19 3.09 -3.49
CA PRO A 30 -19.64 3.62 -4.72
C PRO A 30 -18.92 4.93 -4.44
N ILE A 31 -17.82 5.14 -5.15
CA ILE A 31 -17.12 6.41 -5.16
C ILE A 31 -17.57 7.12 -6.44
N ASP A 32 -18.42 8.12 -6.28
CA ASP A 32 -18.88 8.97 -7.39
C ASP A 32 -17.75 9.90 -7.86
N GLU A 33 -17.98 10.75 -8.88
CA GLU A 33 -16.99 11.75 -9.33
C GLU A 33 -16.70 12.79 -8.22
N VAL A 34 -15.82 12.44 -7.29
CA VAL A 34 -15.33 13.35 -6.26
C VAL A 34 -14.05 14.01 -6.79
N PRO A 35 -14.05 15.32 -7.06
CA PRO A 35 -12.89 16.01 -7.65
C PRO A 35 -11.63 15.94 -6.77
N CYS A 36 -11.78 15.66 -5.47
CA CYS A 36 -10.69 15.48 -4.51
C CYS A 36 -10.20 14.03 -4.36
N PHE A 37 -10.90 13.04 -4.91
CA PHE A 37 -10.56 11.62 -4.70
C PHE A 37 -9.21 11.26 -5.33
N GLY A 38 -8.90 11.82 -6.51
CA GLY A 38 -7.60 11.63 -7.13
C GLY A 38 -6.43 12.15 -6.29
N ALA A 39 -6.63 13.20 -5.49
CA ALA A 39 -5.61 13.71 -4.58
C ALA A 39 -5.37 12.77 -3.38
N LEU A 40 -6.44 12.15 -2.87
CA LEU A 40 -6.35 11.14 -1.81
C LEU A 40 -5.56 9.92 -2.26
N LEU A 41 -5.85 9.39 -3.46
CA LEU A 41 -5.12 8.26 -4.03
C LEU A 41 -3.63 8.56 -4.13
N ARG A 42 -3.30 9.74 -4.66
CA ARG A 42 -1.91 10.17 -4.82
C ARG A 42 -1.17 10.26 -3.48
N ALA A 43 -1.84 10.76 -2.45
CA ALA A 43 -1.28 10.85 -1.10
C ALA A 43 -1.01 9.46 -0.49
N ILE A 44 -1.91 8.49 -0.72
CA ILE A 44 -1.72 7.10 -0.28
C ILE A 44 -0.52 6.49 -1.01
N ASP A 45 -0.45 6.63 -2.33
CA ASP A 45 0.67 6.12 -3.13
C ASP A 45 2.02 6.73 -2.73
N ASP A 46 2.04 8.03 -2.40
CA ASP A 46 3.24 8.72 -1.94
C ASP A 46 3.71 8.21 -0.57
N ALA A 47 2.77 7.99 0.35
CA ALA A 47 3.06 7.43 1.66
C ALA A 47 3.59 6.00 1.55
N ASP A 48 2.98 5.18 0.69
CA ASP A 48 3.40 3.79 0.45
C ASP A 48 4.80 3.72 -0.19
N ARG A 49 5.06 4.56 -1.20
CA ARG A 49 6.41 4.71 -1.78
C ARG A 49 7.44 5.15 -0.74
N ALA A 50 7.09 6.10 0.12
CA ALA A 50 8.00 6.58 1.16
C ALA A 50 8.31 5.47 2.19
N PHE A 51 7.31 4.68 2.56
CA PHE A 51 7.46 3.54 3.45
C PHE A 51 8.39 2.48 2.86
N HIS A 52 8.17 2.07 1.61
CA HIS A 52 9.03 1.11 0.90
C HIS A 52 10.48 1.61 0.78
N ARG A 53 10.70 2.87 0.38
CA ARG A 53 12.06 3.45 0.30
C ARG A 53 12.77 3.45 1.65
N ALA A 54 12.07 3.81 2.72
CA ALA A 54 12.65 3.83 4.07
C ALA A 54 12.99 2.40 4.54
N HIS A 55 12.14 1.44 4.23
CA HIS A 55 12.36 0.02 4.51
C HIS A 55 13.59 -0.52 3.76
N ASP A 56 13.70 -0.25 2.46
CA ASP A 56 14.82 -0.70 1.63
C ASP A 56 16.15 -0.06 2.06
N ALA A 57 16.15 1.23 2.39
CA ALA A 57 17.33 1.92 2.92
C ALA A 57 17.81 1.29 4.24
N ARG A 58 16.88 0.93 5.12
CA ARG A 58 17.19 0.22 6.38
C ARG A 58 17.78 -1.17 6.12
N GLN A 59 17.27 -1.90 5.13
CA GLN A 59 17.79 -3.22 4.78
C GLN A 59 19.17 -3.14 4.11
N SER A 60 19.41 -2.14 3.27
CA SER A 60 20.72 -1.92 2.65
C SER A 60 21.80 -1.54 3.66
N LEU A 61 21.47 -0.73 4.67
CA LEU A 61 22.38 -0.42 5.78
C LEU A 61 22.62 -1.62 6.73
N ALA A 62 21.70 -2.59 6.76
CA ALA A 62 21.81 -3.79 7.58
C ALA A 62 22.65 -4.91 6.93
N ASN A 63 23.10 -4.77 5.67
CA ASN A 63 23.90 -5.80 4.99
C ASN A 63 25.28 -5.27 4.49
N PRO A 64 26.34 -5.29 5.33
CA PRO A 64 27.63 -4.65 5.03
C PRO A 64 28.61 -5.46 4.13
N GLN A 65 28.20 -6.52 3.43
CA GLN A 65 29.18 -7.42 2.76
C GLN A 65 29.55 -7.11 1.29
N ILE A 66 29.17 -5.97 0.70
CA ILE A 66 29.65 -5.58 -0.65
C ILE A 66 30.76 -4.52 -0.54
N THR A 67 31.87 -4.84 0.12
CA THR A 67 33.11 -4.04 0.02
C THR A 67 34.35 -4.89 0.24
N VAL A 68 34.54 -5.98 -0.51
CA VAL A 68 35.90 -6.50 -0.73
C VAL A 68 35.97 -7.26 -2.06
N ALA A 69 36.41 -6.60 -3.13
CA ALA A 69 37.20 -7.18 -4.23
C ALA A 69 37.38 -6.18 -5.38
N THR A 70 38.14 -5.12 -5.13
CA THR A 70 38.88 -4.42 -6.20
C THR A 70 39.97 -3.63 -5.52
N SER A 71 41.11 -4.28 -5.33
CA SER A 71 42.44 -3.65 -5.30
C SER A 71 43.50 -4.74 -5.21
N ALA A 72 44.47 -4.61 -6.11
CA ALA A 72 45.86 -5.07 -6.04
C ALA A 72 46.23 -6.46 -6.62
N GLN A 73 46.94 -6.32 -7.75
CA GLN A 73 48.03 -7.14 -8.31
C GLN A 73 47.68 -8.25 -9.30
#